data_AF-A0A5B7GM95-F1
#
_entry.id   AF-A0A5B7GM95-F1
#
_cell.length_a   1.000
_cell.length_b   1.000
_cell.length_c   1.000
_cell.angle_alpha   90.00
_cell.angle_beta   90.00
_cell.angle_gamma   90.00
#
_symmetry.space_group_name_H-M   'P 1'
#
loop_
_entity.id
_entity.type
_entity.pdbx_description
1 polymer ?
#
loop_
_entity_poly.entity_id
_entity_poly.type
_entity_poly.pdbx_seq_one_letter_code
_entity_poly.pdbx_strand_id
1 'polypeptide(L)'
;MVQKVADFLVYLRQVFQLFSIKDYKAMLNSIFAVKGLDLNNDLILRHIIRAWSFQPHRPNGDLTPSWNLDVVLCHLTKTSFEPLRLSSIRDLTRKTLILLTLATAQRVGEIQALSHTTNCQEQELLVYYIPKFIAKMDTEAHSTPRKFCIKESCILCGFKR
;
A
#
# COMPACT_ATOMS: atom_id res chain seq x y z
N MET A 1 25.64 -23.98 -9.81
CA MET A 1 24.77 -23.33 -8.81
C MET A 1 23.65 -22.55 -9.48
N VAL A 2 23.96 -21.63 -10.40
CA VAL A 2 22.99 -20.87 -11.20
C VAL A 2 21.97 -21.76 -11.92
N GLN A 3 22.39 -22.90 -12.49
CA GLN A 3 21.47 -23.84 -13.14
C GLN A 3 20.35 -24.32 -12.20
N LYS A 4 20.67 -24.71 -10.97
CA LYS A 4 19.66 -25.13 -9.97
C LYS A 4 18.68 -24.02 -9.63
N VAL A 5 19.15 -22.77 -9.61
CA VAL A 5 18.29 -21.59 -9.41
C VAL A 5 17.39 -21.39 -10.62
N ALA A 6 17.92 -21.51 -11.84
CA ALA A 6 17.12 -21.43 -13.06
C ALA A 6 16.03 -22.51 -13.10
N ASP A 7 16.40 -23.77 -12.81
CA ASP A 7 15.46 -24.90 -12.76
C ASP A 7 14.36 -24.66 -11.72
N PHE A 8 14.72 -24.13 -10.54
CA PHE A 8 13.77 -23.76 -9.50
C PHE A 8 12.83 -22.62 -9.94
N LEU A 9 13.32 -21.57 -10.59
CA LEU A 9 12.47 -20.50 -11.10
C LEU A 9 11.53 -20.99 -12.21
N VAL A 10 11.98 -21.90 -13.06
CA VAL A 10 11.15 -22.56 -14.09
C VAL A 10 10.03 -23.36 -13.43
N TYR A 11 10.34 -24.12 -12.37
CA TYR A 11 9.32 -24.79 -11.56
C TYR A 11 8.31 -23.80 -10.96
N LEU A 12 8.79 -22.72 -10.34
CA LEU A 12 7.90 -21.70 -9.77
C LEU A 12 6.99 -21.04 -10.83
N ARG A 13 7.46 -20.90 -12.08
CA ARG A 13 6.63 -20.36 -13.17
C ARG A 13 5.42 -21.24 -13.50
N GLN A 14 5.51 -22.54 -13.25
CA GLN A 14 4.39 -23.46 -13.47
C GLN A 14 3.29 -23.29 -12.40
N VAL A 15 3.65 -22.80 -11.20
CA VAL A 15 2.77 -22.75 -10.03
C VAL A 15 2.33 -21.31 -9.68
N PHE A 16 3.15 -20.30 -9.97
CA PHE A 16 2.96 -18.92 -9.53
C PHE A 16 2.96 -17.88 -10.66
N GLN A 17 2.39 -16.70 -10.36
CA GLN A 17 2.41 -15.53 -11.24
C GLN A 17 3.81 -14.89 -11.33
N LEU A 18 4.05 -14.08 -12.38
CA LEU A 18 5.38 -13.53 -12.65
C LEU A 18 5.92 -12.62 -11.54
N PHE A 19 5.04 -11.87 -10.87
CA PHE A 19 5.41 -11.00 -9.76
C PHE A 19 6.06 -11.78 -8.62
N SER A 20 5.44 -12.90 -8.23
CA SER A 20 5.99 -13.78 -7.20
C SER A 20 7.37 -14.32 -7.57
N ILE A 21 7.61 -14.63 -8.86
CA ILE A 21 8.91 -15.15 -9.33
C ILE A 21 10.01 -14.09 -9.22
N LYS A 22 9.71 -12.82 -9.54
CA LYS A 22 10.66 -11.72 -9.35
C LYS A 22 11.00 -11.52 -7.88
N ASP A 23 10.01 -11.62 -7.01
CA ASP A 23 10.20 -11.53 -5.55
C ASP A 23 11.06 -12.69 -5.02
N TYR A 24 10.81 -13.93 -5.47
CA TYR A 24 11.65 -15.08 -5.12
C TYR A 24 13.08 -14.92 -5.63
N LYS A 25 13.30 -14.40 -6.85
CA LYS A 25 14.65 -14.10 -7.32
C LYS A 25 15.32 -13.05 -6.44
N ALA A 26 14.62 -11.98 -6.08
CA ALA A 26 15.18 -10.92 -5.23
C ALA A 26 15.57 -11.47 -3.85
N MET A 27 14.72 -12.32 -3.25
CA MET A 27 15.02 -13.03 -2.00
C MET A 27 16.24 -13.94 -2.13
N LEU A 28 16.32 -14.75 -3.19
CA LEU A 28 17.50 -15.60 -3.41
C LEU A 28 18.76 -14.74 -3.60
N ASN A 29 18.64 -13.62 -4.31
CA ASN A 29 19.75 -12.71 -4.54
C ASN A 29 20.28 -12.11 -3.23
N SER A 30 19.43 -11.76 -2.27
CA SER A 30 19.90 -11.23 -0.98
C SER A 30 20.72 -12.26 -0.21
N ILE A 31 20.37 -13.55 -0.29
CA ILE A 31 21.10 -14.64 0.36
C ILE A 31 22.42 -14.94 -0.37
N PHE A 32 22.41 -14.98 -1.70
CA PHE A 32 23.59 -15.35 -2.49
C PHE A 32 24.59 -14.21 -2.66
N ALA A 33 24.13 -12.95 -2.64
CA ALA A 33 25.02 -11.79 -2.66
C ALA A 33 25.96 -11.77 -1.45
N VAL A 34 25.48 -12.19 -0.28
CA VAL A 34 26.33 -12.37 0.93
C VAL A 34 27.42 -13.41 0.72
N LYS A 35 27.18 -14.40 -0.15
CA LYS A 35 28.15 -15.43 -0.54
C LYS A 35 28.99 -15.04 -1.76
N GLY A 36 28.92 -13.78 -2.21
CA GLY A 36 29.66 -13.26 -3.37
C GLY A 36 29.08 -13.65 -4.73
N LEU A 37 27.87 -14.20 -4.78
CA LEU A 37 27.21 -14.62 -6.02
C LEU A 37 26.00 -13.73 -6.32
N ASP A 38 26.12 -12.88 -7.34
CA ASP A 38 25.06 -11.97 -7.75
C ASP A 38 24.19 -12.55 -8.88
N LEU A 39 22.99 -12.98 -8.53
CA LEU A 39 21.99 -13.51 -9.45
C LEU A 39 21.36 -12.43 -10.35
N ASN A 40 21.49 -11.14 -10.02
CA ASN A 40 20.97 -10.06 -10.85
C ASN A 40 21.83 -9.85 -12.10
N ASN A 41 23.15 -10.03 -11.98
CA ASN A 41 24.09 -9.89 -13.09
C ASN A 41 24.21 -11.14 -13.96
N ASP A 42 23.69 -12.29 -13.52
CA ASP A 42 23.69 -13.51 -14.33
C ASP A 42 22.87 -13.35 -15.63
N LEU A 43 23.49 -13.69 -16.77
CA LEU A 43 22.87 -13.54 -18.08
C LEU A 43 21.70 -14.50 -18.29
N ILE A 44 21.81 -15.75 -17.83
CA ILE A 44 20.78 -16.78 -18.03
C ILE A 44 19.52 -16.37 -17.29
N LEU A 45 19.64 -16.02 -16.00
CA LEU A 45 18.50 -15.61 -15.18
C LEU A 45 17.82 -14.33 -15.69
N ARG A 46 18.59 -13.38 -16.23
CA ARG A 46 18.03 -12.19 -16.87
C ARG A 46 17.25 -12.53 -18.13
N HIS A 47 17.79 -13.38 -19.00
CA HIS A 47 17.11 -13.79 -20.23
C HIS A 47 15.82 -14.57 -19.94
N ILE A 48 15.84 -15.49 -18.98
CA ILE A 48 14.66 -16.26 -18.58
C ILE A 48 13.53 -15.33 -18.09
N ILE A 49 13.84 -14.40 -17.17
CA ILE A 49 12.84 -13.46 -16.63
C ILE A 49 12.34 -12.51 -17.71
N ARG A 50 13.23 -12.06 -18.60
CA ARG A 50 12.87 -11.19 -19.72
C ARG A 50 11.95 -11.92 -20.69
N ALA A 51 12.25 -13.17 -21.05
CA ALA A 51 11.38 -14.00 -21.88
C ALA A 51 9.97 -14.16 -21.28
N TRP A 52 9.88 -14.38 -19.96
CA TRP A 52 8.58 -14.46 -19.28
C TRP A 52 7.84 -13.13 -19.18
N SER A 53 8.57 -12.00 -19.16
CA SER A 53 7.97 -10.66 -19.12
C SER A 53 7.36 -10.24 -20.45
N PHE A 54 7.85 -10.81 -21.56
CA PHE A 54 7.30 -10.57 -22.91
C PHE A 54 6.16 -11.51 -23.29
N GLN A 55 5.95 -12.58 -22.53
CA GLN A 55 4.78 -13.43 -22.72
C GLN A 55 3.54 -12.62 -22.34
N PRO A 56 2.51 -12.52 -23.21
CA PRO A 56 1.32 -11.71 -22.94
C PRO A 56 0.68 -12.20 -21.65
N HIS A 57 0.88 -11.44 -20.58
CA HIS A 57 0.19 -11.69 -19.34
C HIS A 57 -1.28 -11.31 -19.56
N ARG A 58 -2.18 -12.19 -19.08
CA ARG A 58 -3.61 -11.90 -18.89
C ARG A 58 -3.74 -10.47 -18.39
N PRO A 59 -4.67 -9.67 -18.95
CA PRO A 59 -4.65 -8.23 -18.84
C PRO A 59 -4.43 -7.85 -17.37
N ASN A 60 -3.48 -6.95 -17.14
CA ASN A 60 -3.58 -6.07 -15.98
C ASN A 60 -5.03 -5.58 -16.02
N GLY A 61 -5.90 -6.12 -15.16
CA GLY A 61 -7.28 -5.65 -15.08
C GLY A 61 -7.19 -4.14 -14.97
N ASP A 62 -8.05 -3.44 -15.72
CA ASP A 62 -8.01 -1.99 -15.82
C ASP A 62 -7.63 -1.41 -14.46
N LEU A 63 -6.49 -0.72 -14.41
CA LEU A 63 -5.99 -0.13 -13.15
C LEU A 63 -6.98 0.92 -12.61
N THR A 64 -7.97 1.28 -13.42
CA THR A 64 -9.13 2.04 -13.02
C THR A 64 -10.08 1.17 -12.20
N PRO A 65 -10.45 1.60 -11.00
CA PRO A 65 -11.49 0.92 -10.26
C PRO A 65 -12.77 0.81 -11.10
N SER A 66 -13.49 -0.31 -10.96
CA SER A 66 -14.81 -0.48 -11.58
C SER A 66 -15.89 0.42 -10.98
N TRP A 67 -15.56 1.16 -9.91
CA TRP A 67 -16.46 2.07 -9.20
C TRP A 67 -16.14 3.53 -9.53
N ASN A 68 -17.17 4.37 -9.52
CA ASN A 68 -17.07 5.81 -9.74
C ASN A 68 -17.01 6.54 -8.38
N LEU A 69 -16.03 7.44 -8.23
CA LEU A 69 -15.79 8.16 -6.98
C LEU A 69 -16.95 9.07 -6.58
N ASP A 70 -17.57 9.78 -7.52
CA ASP A 70 -18.70 10.67 -7.26
C ASP A 70 -19.89 9.88 -6.71
N VAL A 71 -20.13 8.66 -7.23
CA VAL A 71 -21.17 7.76 -6.73
C VAL A 71 -20.89 7.33 -5.29
N VAL A 72 -19.65 7.00 -4.96
CA VAL A 72 -19.25 6.62 -3.60
C VAL A 72 -19.42 7.80 -2.65
N LEU A 73 -18.94 8.99 -3.01
CA LEU A 73 -19.08 10.20 -2.18
C LEU A 73 -20.55 10.59 -1.99
N CYS A 74 -21.37 10.52 -3.04
CA CYS A 74 -22.82 10.73 -2.95
C CYS A 74 -23.50 9.66 -2.08
N HIS A 75 -23.03 8.42 -2.08
CA HIS A 75 -23.57 7.39 -1.19
C HIS A 75 -23.24 7.67 0.28
N LEU A 76 -22.06 8.21 0.58
CA LEU A 76 -21.63 8.57 1.93
C LEU A 76 -22.40 9.77 2.54
N THR A 77 -23.18 10.52 1.75
CA THR A 77 -24.06 11.60 2.24
C THR A 77 -25.49 11.12 2.52
N LYS A 78 -25.81 9.85 2.27
CA LYS A 78 -27.16 9.29 2.49
C LYS A 78 -27.42 8.97 3.95
N THR A 79 -28.70 8.69 4.25
CA THR A 79 -29.25 8.48 5.60
C THR A 79 -28.56 7.39 6.44
N SER A 80 -27.87 6.43 5.80
CA SER A 80 -27.08 5.42 6.52
C SER A 80 -25.83 5.98 7.21
N PHE A 81 -25.37 7.15 6.76
CA PHE A 81 -24.13 7.80 7.20
C PHE A 81 -24.37 9.24 7.70
N GLU A 82 -25.60 9.73 7.62
CA GLU A 82 -26.05 11.05 8.06
C GLU A 82 -27.49 10.98 8.62
N PRO A 83 -27.85 11.74 9.67
CA PRO A 83 -26.99 12.63 10.44
C PRO A 83 -25.99 11.85 11.31
N LEU A 84 -24.74 12.34 11.40
CA LEU A 84 -23.64 11.69 12.15
C LEU A 84 -24.03 11.24 13.57
N ARG A 85 -24.90 12.00 14.26
CA ARG A 85 -25.34 11.72 15.63
C ARG A 85 -26.23 10.49 15.76
N LEU A 86 -26.93 10.10 14.69
CA LEU A 86 -27.85 8.96 14.68
C LEU A 86 -27.24 7.73 13.99
N SER A 87 -26.11 7.90 13.33
CA SER A 87 -25.42 6.82 12.63
C SER A 87 -24.75 5.85 13.61
N SER A 88 -24.72 4.56 13.27
CA SER A 88 -24.03 3.58 14.10
C SER A 88 -22.51 3.84 14.10
N ILE A 89 -21.82 3.48 15.19
CA ILE A 89 -20.34 3.61 15.25
C ILE A 89 -19.67 2.88 14.09
N ARG A 90 -20.21 1.73 13.68
CA ARG A 90 -19.71 0.94 12.55
C ARG A 90 -19.79 1.71 11.23
N ASP A 91 -20.91 2.35 10.97
CA ASP A 91 -21.11 3.10 9.71
C ASP A 91 -20.31 4.39 9.71
N LEU A 92 -20.18 5.04 10.88
CA LEU A 92 -19.29 6.18 11.06
C LEU A 92 -17.82 5.78 10.80
N THR A 93 -17.34 4.67 11.36
CA THR A 93 -15.99 4.15 11.10
C THR A 93 -15.77 3.83 9.63
N ARG A 94 -16.75 3.26 8.93
CA ARG A 94 -16.64 2.98 7.49
C ARG A 94 -16.54 4.28 6.69
N LYS A 95 -17.40 5.26 6.98
CA LYS A 95 -17.38 6.58 6.33
C LYS A 95 -16.02 7.26 6.53
N THR A 96 -15.55 7.34 7.78
CA THR A 96 -14.28 7.99 8.09
C THR A 96 -13.11 7.26 7.45
N LEU A 97 -13.08 5.93 7.47
CA LEU A 97 -12.00 5.15 6.86
C LEU A 97 -11.96 5.34 5.34
N ILE A 98 -13.10 5.35 4.66
CA ILE A 98 -13.16 5.60 3.21
C ILE A 98 -12.66 7.00 2.89
N LEU A 99 -13.19 8.03 3.56
CA LEU A 99 -12.78 9.42 3.32
C LEU A 99 -11.30 9.64 3.63
N LEU A 100 -10.80 9.07 4.73
CA LEU A 100 -9.39 9.17 5.11
C LEU A 100 -8.51 8.45 4.09
N THR A 101 -8.90 7.27 3.62
CA THR A 101 -8.14 6.54 2.58
C THR A 101 -8.06 7.36 1.30
N LEU A 102 -9.17 7.97 0.88
CA LEU A 102 -9.25 8.78 -0.34
C LEU A 102 -8.47 10.09 -0.22
N ALA A 103 -8.57 10.78 0.90
CA ALA A 103 -7.91 12.07 1.11
C ALA A 103 -6.38 11.94 1.26
N THR A 104 -5.92 10.82 1.82
CA THR A 104 -4.50 10.64 2.17
C THR A 104 -3.74 9.75 1.19
N ALA A 105 -4.46 8.97 0.37
CA ALA A 105 -3.91 7.94 -0.50
C ALA A 105 -2.94 6.97 0.20
N GLN A 106 -3.05 6.84 1.53
CA GLN A 106 -2.20 5.96 2.33
C GLN A 106 -2.61 4.50 2.13
N ARG A 107 -1.65 3.60 2.36
CA ARG A 107 -1.90 2.16 2.28
C ARG A 107 -2.73 1.69 3.48
N VAL A 108 -3.43 0.57 3.30
CA VAL A 108 -4.27 -0.03 4.37
C VAL A 108 -3.48 -0.24 5.67
N GLY A 109 -2.23 -0.71 5.58
CA GLY A 109 -1.38 -0.92 6.75
C GLY A 109 -0.99 0.37 7.49
N GLU A 110 -0.83 1.48 6.77
CA GLU A 110 -0.55 2.79 7.37
C GLU A 110 -1.80 3.31 8.09
N ILE A 111 -2.97 3.22 7.45
CA ILE A 111 -4.25 3.66 8.03
C ILE A 111 -4.57 2.85 9.30
N GLN A 112 -4.32 1.55 9.30
CA GLN A 112 -4.51 0.67 10.47
C GLN A 112 -3.56 1.00 11.62
N ALA A 113 -2.42 1.64 11.33
CA ALA A 113 -1.40 1.98 12.31
C ALA A 113 -1.55 3.38 12.91
N LEU A 114 -2.63 4.10 12.60
CA LEU A 114 -2.88 5.42 13.18
C LEU A 114 -3.15 5.29 14.68
N SER A 115 -2.55 6.20 15.45
CA SER A 115 -2.75 6.36 16.88
C SER A 115 -4.00 7.20 17.16
N HIS A 116 -4.53 7.07 18.37
CA HIS A 116 -5.54 7.97 18.91
C HIS A 116 -4.96 9.37 19.24
N THR A 117 -3.63 9.50 19.28
CA THR A 117 -2.97 10.78 19.53
C THR A 117 -3.07 11.67 18.30
N THR A 118 -3.63 12.86 18.48
CA THR A 118 -3.72 13.90 17.45
C THR A 118 -3.32 15.24 18.05
N ASN A 119 -2.69 16.10 17.25
CA ASN A 119 -2.38 17.47 17.63
C ASN A 119 -2.92 18.42 16.56
N CYS A 120 -3.72 19.40 16.97
CA CYS A 120 -4.26 20.41 16.08
C CYS A 120 -3.45 21.69 16.28
N GLN A 121 -2.73 22.13 15.24
CA GLN A 121 -1.98 23.38 15.24
C GLN A 121 -2.51 24.26 14.12
N GLU A 122 -3.07 25.42 14.47
CA GLU A 122 -3.64 26.38 13.52
C GLU A 122 -4.63 25.74 12.52
N GLN A 123 -4.15 25.46 11.30
CA GLN A 123 -4.90 24.88 10.17
C GLN A 123 -4.42 23.46 9.82
N GLU A 124 -3.60 22.84 10.66
CA GLU A 124 -3.03 21.52 10.44
C GLU A 124 -3.44 20.57 11.56
N LEU A 125 -4.04 19.44 11.16
CA LEU A 125 -4.28 18.31 12.04
C LEU A 125 -3.18 17.28 11.86
N LEU A 126 -2.34 17.13 12.88
CA LEU A 126 -1.30 16.10 12.94
C LEU A 126 -1.87 14.82 13.55
N VAL A 127 -1.79 13.73 12.79
CA VAL A 127 -2.12 12.38 13.23
C VAL A 127 -0.84 11.56 13.31
N TYR A 128 -0.65 10.81 14.39
CA TYR A 128 0.57 10.04 14.63
C TYR A 128 0.36 8.56 14.33
N TYR A 129 1.41 7.86 13.93
CA TYR A 129 1.42 6.39 13.89
C TYR A 129 1.74 5.80 15.26
N ILE A 130 1.34 4.55 15.50
CA ILE A 130 1.74 3.79 16.68
C ILE A 130 3.28 3.68 16.70
N PRO A 131 3.97 3.90 17.85
CA PRO A 131 5.44 4.01 17.89
C PRO A 131 6.23 2.79 17.36
N LYS A 132 5.61 1.60 17.35
CA LYS A 132 6.22 0.35 16.89
C LYS A 132 5.87 0.00 15.44
N PHE A 133 5.09 0.84 14.75
CA PHE A 133 4.73 0.62 13.37
C PHE A 133 5.93 0.84 12.45
N ILE A 134 6.12 -0.08 11.51
CA ILE A 134 7.11 -0.01 10.44
C ILE A 134 6.35 -0.26 9.15
N ALA A 135 6.37 0.70 8.24
CA ALA A 135 5.67 0.55 6.97
C ALA A 135 6.37 -0.48 6.07
N LYS A 136 5.63 -1.08 5.15
CA LYS A 136 6.19 -2.11 4.24
C LYS A 136 7.32 -1.60 3.34
N MET A 137 7.33 -0.29 3.05
CA MET A 137 8.37 0.33 2.23
C MET A 137 9.46 1.01 3.05
N ASP A 138 9.40 0.89 4.37
CA ASP A 138 10.37 1.49 5.27
C ASP A 138 11.74 0.85 5.01
N THR A 139 12.69 1.67 4.57
CA THR A 139 14.06 1.26 4.27
C THR A 139 15.00 2.26 4.92
N GLU A 140 16.25 1.91 5.20
CA GLU A 140 17.25 2.84 5.76
C GLU A 140 17.36 4.15 4.97
N ALA A 141 17.15 4.10 3.65
CA ALA A 141 17.15 5.27 2.77
C ALA A 141 15.84 6.08 2.79
N HIS A 142 14.72 5.48 3.19
CA HIS A 142 13.38 6.06 3.12
C HIS A 142 12.59 5.67 4.37
N SER A 143 12.79 6.44 5.45
CA SER A 143 12.02 6.24 6.67
C SER A 143 10.63 6.88 6.55
N THR A 144 9.59 6.11 6.85
CA THR A 144 8.23 6.63 6.91
C THR A 144 8.09 7.67 8.01
N PRO A 145 7.51 8.84 7.70
CA PRO A 145 7.34 9.87 8.71
C PRO A 145 6.41 9.36 9.80
N ARG A 146 6.81 9.52 11.08
CA ARG A 146 6.03 9.07 12.24
C ARG A 146 4.70 9.80 12.46
N LYS A 147 4.42 10.79 11.61
CA LYS A 147 3.24 11.63 11.64
C LYS A 147 2.77 11.93 10.23
N PHE A 148 1.47 12.13 10.10
CA PHE A 148 0.79 12.55 8.89
C PHE A 148 0.07 13.87 9.17
N CYS A 149 0.13 14.82 8.23
CA CYS A 149 -0.50 16.12 8.36
C CYS A 149 -1.71 16.21 7.42
N ILE A 150 -2.89 16.46 8.00
CA ILE A 150 -4.08 16.86 7.27
C ILE A 150 -4.12 18.37 7.30
N LYS A 151 -3.86 19.00 6.16
CA LYS A 151 -4.03 20.44 6.00
C LYS A 151 -5.50 20.75 5.82
N GLU A 152 -6.06 21.60 6.65
CA GLU A 152 -7.37 22.17 6.37
C GLU A 152 -7.26 23.10 5.16
N SER A 153 -8.07 22.82 4.14
CA SER A 153 -8.56 23.88 3.27
C SER A 153 -9.69 24.56 4.04
N CYS A 154 -9.37 25.52 4.92
CA CYS A 154 -10.30 26.37 5.68
C CYS A 154 -11.77 25.94 5.68
N ILE A 155 -12.20 24.97 6.49
CA ILE A 155 -13.57 24.81 7.03
C ILE A 155 -13.42 23.70 8.09
N LEU A 156 -13.19 24.05 9.36
CA LEU A 156 -13.72 23.37 10.57
C LEU A 156 -13.13 23.89 11.89
N CYS A 157 -12.80 25.19 11.98
CA CYS A 157 -12.80 25.88 13.28
C CYS A 157 -14.25 26.14 13.75
N GLY A 158 -14.96 25.08 14.10
CA GLY A 158 -16.37 25.08 14.47
C GLY A 158 -16.76 23.99 15.47
N PHE A 159 -15.85 23.58 16.35
CA PHE A 159 -16.17 22.78 17.53
C PHE A 159 -15.50 23.39 18.76
N LYS A 160 -16.02 24.54 19.20
CA LYS A 160 -15.79 25.00 20.59
C LYS A 160 -16.68 24.14 21.50
N ARG A 161 -16.05 23.48 22.47
CA ARG A 161 -16.73 22.97 23.67
C ARG A 161 -17.21 24.13 24.53
#